data_AF-A0A3D8HGM4-F1
#
_entry.id   AF-A0A3D8HGM4-F1
#
_cell.length_a   1.000
_cell.length_b   1.000
_cell.length_c   1.000
_cell.angle_alpha   90.00
_cell.angle_beta   90.00
_cell.angle_gamma   90.00
#
_symmetry.space_group_name_H-M   'P 1'
#
loop_
_entity.id
_entity.type
_entity.pdbx_description
1 polymer ?
#
loop_
_entity_poly.entity_id
_entity_poly.type
_entity_poly.pdbx_seq_one_letter_code
_entity_poly.pdbx_strand_id
1 'polypeptide(L)'
;MGKDIQNSFDRIYVMYYSRMLRFAKEYVVFEEDAENVVQDVFLLLWEKREVLDIRISLVSYLFSLVKNRSLDYLRHKVVAEEYKQELSFKLMSLEQLNYTFSSEEEIEKVIANAIDKLPERCREIFLKSRIEGMKYREIAEELNISANTVENHIAIALKKLRVELKDYLPLLLFLVSVK
;
A
#
# COMPACT_ATOMS: atom_id res chain seq x y z
N MET A 1 14.71 -44.64 19.06
CA MET A 1 14.30 -43.28 19.47
C MET A 1 13.59 -42.50 18.35
N GLY A 2 14.13 -42.38 17.13
CA GLY A 2 13.47 -41.60 16.06
C GLY A 2 12.10 -42.13 15.58
N LYS A 3 11.86 -43.45 15.62
CA LYS A 3 10.61 -44.07 15.16
C LYS A 3 9.41 -43.79 16.08
N ASP A 4 9.64 -43.66 17.39
CA ASP A 4 8.58 -43.39 18.38
C ASP A 4 8.12 -41.94 18.35
N ILE A 5 9.04 -41.01 18.06
CA ILE A 5 8.75 -39.57 17.91
C ILE A 5 7.92 -39.33 16.65
N GLN A 6 8.27 -39.98 15.54
CA GLN A 6 7.52 -39.89 14.29
C GLN A 6 6.10 -40.44 14.43
N ASN A 7 5.96 -41.63 15.03
CA ASN A 7 4.64 -42.22 15.33
C ASN A 7 3.78 -41.35 16.26
N SER A 8 4.41 -40.58 17.16
CA SER A 8 3.71 -39.67 18.07
C SER A 8 3.23 -38.40 17.35
N PHE A 9 4.05 -37.84 16.46
CA PHE A 9 3.68 -36.67 15.66
C PHE A 9 2.56 -36.99 14.67
N ASP A 10 2.63 -38.13 13.98
CA ASP A 10 1.59 -38.54 13.02
C ASP A 10 0.20 -38.62 13.68
N ARG A 11 0.15 -39.11 14.92
CA ARG A 11 -1.10 -39.15 15.72
C ARG A 11 -1.61 -37.76 16.04
N ILE A 12 -0.72 -36.84 16.43
CA ILE A 12 -1.06 -35.44 16.69
C ILE A 12 -1.60 -34.79 15.42
N TYR A 13 -0.90 -34.98 14.29
CA TYR A 13 -1.33 -34.46 13.00
C TYR A 13 -2.72 -34.95 12.62
N VAL A 14 -2.93 -36.27 12.58
CA VAL A 14 -4.24 -36.87 12.22
C VAL A 14 -5.35 -36.42 13.17
N MET A 15 -5.07 -36.30 14.47
CA MET A 15 -6.06 -35.90 15.47
C MET A 15 -6.49 -34.44 15.35
N TYR A 16 -5.56 -33.54 15.03
CA TYR A 16 -5.81 -32.10 15.11
C TYR A 16 -5.94 -31.39 13.77
N TYR A 17 -5.45 -31.98 12.67
CA TYR A 17 -5.45 -31.34 11.34
C TYR A 17 -6.84 -30.83 10.93
N SER A 18 -7.85 -31.70 10.91
CA SER A 18 -9.19 -31.31 10.45
C SER A 18 -9.82 -30.22 11.33
N ARG A 19 -9.51 -30.22 12.63
CA ARG A 19 -10.01 -29.20 13.57
C ARG A 19 -9.29 -27.87 13.39
N MET A 20 -7.98 -27.90 13.15
CA MET A 20 -7.17 -26.71 12.87
C MET A 20 -7.53 -26.12 11.50
N LEU A 21 -7.78 -26.96 10.50
CA LEU A 21 -8.23 -26.53 9.18
C LEU A 21 -9.58 -25.83 9.25
N ARG A 22 -10.55 -26.44 9.93
CA ARG A 22 -11.85 -25.79 10.16
C ARG A 22 -11.70 -24.43 10.85
N PHE A 23 -10.82 -24.33 11.84
CA PHE A 23 -10.58 -23.08 12.54
C PHE A 23 -9.88 -22.04 11.66
N ALA A 24 -8.90 -22.43 10.84
CA ALA A 24 -8.23 -21.54 9.91
C ALA A 24 -9.20 -20.95 8.87
N LYS A 25 -10.18 -21.76 8.40
CA LYS A 25 -11.25 -21.32 7.47
C LYS A 25 -12.18 -20.24 8.04
N GLU A 26 -12.20 -20.03 9.37
CA GLU A 26 -12.90 -18.89 9.97
C GLU A 26 -12.16 -17.55 9.76
N TYR A 27 -10.87 -17.62 9.42
CA TYR A 27 -10.04 -16.42 9.18
C TYR A 27 -9.74 -16.21 7.70
N VAL A 28 -9.42 -17.27 6.95
CA VAL A 28 -9.00 -17.16 5.55
C VAL A 28 -10.09 -17.63 4.59
N VAL A 29 -10.17 -16.98 3.43
CA VAL A 29 -11.31 -17.12 2.50
C VAL A 29 -11.24 -18.43 1.71
N PHE A 30 -10.06 -18.78 1.20
CA PHE A 30 -9.89 -19.97 0.36
C PHE A 30 -9.41 -21.16 1.18
N GLU A 31 -9.92 -22.35 0.83
CA GLU A 31 -9.56 -23.59 1.50
C GLU A 31 -8.07 -23.90 1.37
N GLU A 32 -7.49 -23.69 0.19
CA GLU A 32 -6.06 -23.88 -0.08
C GLU A 32 -5.19 -23.02 0.84
N ASP A 33 -5.61 -21.79 1.15
CA ASP A 33 -4.90 -20.91 2.09
C ASP A 33 -4.97 -21.43 3.52
N ALA A 34 -6.13 -21.97 3.91
CA ALA A 34 -6.32 -22.56 5.22
C ALA A 34 -5.46 -23.82 5.38
N GLU A 35 -5.37 -24.65 4.34
CA GLU A 35 -4.49 -25.82 4.30
C GLU A 35 -3.03 -25.42 4.44
N ASN A 36 -2.57 -24.43 3.67
CA ASN A 36 -1.20 -23.91 3.77
C ASN A 36 -0.88 -23.38 5.17
N VAL A 37 -1.78 -22.60 5.79
CA VAL A 37 -1.60 -22.12 7.17
C VAL A 37 -1.45 -23.28 8.15
N VAL A 38 -2.28 -24.30 8.03
CA VAL A 38 -2.23 -25.45 8.94
C VAL A 38 -0.98 -26.29 8.71
N GLN A 39 -0.58 -26.51 7.46
CA GLN A 39 0.65 -27.19 7.10
C GLN A 39 1.87 -26.48 7.70
N ASP A 40 1.95 -25.16 7.57
CA ASP A 40 3.02 -24.35 8.18
C ASP A 40 3.08 -24.52 9.70
N VAL A 41 1.93 -24.54 10.37
CA VAL A 41 1.86 -24.72 11.83
C VAL A 41 2.38 -26.10 12.24
N PHE A 42 1.99 -27.15 11.52
CA PHE A 42 2.48 -28.50 11.81
C PHE A 42 3.95 -28.68 11.43
N LEU A 43 4.44 -28.04 10.37
CA LEU A 43 5.86 -28.00 10.04
C LEU A 43 6.66 -27.33 11.15
N LEU A 44 6.21 -26.16 11.63
CA LEU A 44 6.83 -25.46 12.76
C LEU A 44 6.85 -26.33 14.03
N LEU A 45 5.75 -27.05 14.30
CA LEU A 45 5.67 -27.96 15.43
C LEU A 45 6.67 -29.11 15.29
N TRP A 46 6.81 -29.67 14.09
CA TRP A 46 7.78 -30.72 13.79
C TRP A 46 9.22 -30.23 13.98
N GLU A 47 9.56 -29.05 13.47
CA GLU A 47 10.90 -28.46 13.61
C GLU A 47 11.28 -28.23 15.07
N LYS A 48 10.32 -27.81 15.89
CA LYS A 48 10.56 -27.46 17.30
C LYS A 48 10.34 -28.63 18.28
N ARG A 49 10.00 -29.82 17.80
CA ARG A 49 9.58 -30.97 18.63
C ARG A 49 10.56 -31.36 19.75
N GLU A 50 11.86 -31.19 19.54
CA GLU A 50 12.90 -31.60 20.51
C GLU A 50 13.09 -30.58 21.66
N VAL A 51 12.60 -29.35 21.48
CA VAL A 51 12.80 -28.23 22.44
C VAL A 51 11.48 -27.65 22.95
N LEU A 52 10.34 -28.23 22.53
CA LEU A 52 9.01 -27.78 22.92
C LEU A 52 8.68 -28.21 24.36
N ASP A 53 8.90 -27.30 25.30
CA ASP A 53 8.34 -27.38 26.66
C ASP A 53 6.93 -26.76 26.68
N ILE A 54 5.92 -27.54 26.30
CA ILE A 54 4.53 -27.07 26.25
C ILE A 54 3.95 -27.06 27.66
N ARG A 55 4.00 -25.90 28.32
CA ARG A 55 3.43 -25.67 29.67
C ARG A 55 1.91 -25.44 29.69
N ILE A 56 1.27 -25.49 28.52
CA ILE A 56 -0.17 -25.31 28.30
C ILE A 56 -0.75 -26.52 27.55
N SER A 57 -2.07 -26.58 27.35
CA SER A 57 -2.63 -27.66 26.52
C SER A 57 -2.15 -27.52 25.06
N LEU A 58 -1.71 -28.63 24.46
CA LEU A 58 -1.28 -28.69 23.05
C LEU A 58 -2.36 -28.12 22.10
N VAL A 59 -3.63 -28.34 22.43
CA VAL A 59 -4.77 -27.81 21.69
C VAL A 59 -4.76 -26.28 21.72
N SER A 60 -4.69 -25.67 22.89
CA SER A 60 -4.63 -24.21 23.04
C SER A 60 -3.43 -23.62 22.31
N TYR A 61 -2.30 -24.31 22.34
CA TYR A 61 -1.10 -23.92 21.61
C TYR A 61 -1.32 -23.92 20.10
N LEU A 62 -1.85 -25.00 19.53
CA LEU A 62 -2.16 -25.11 18.10
C LEU A 62 -3.16 -24.04 17.63
N PHE A 63 -4.25 -23.82 18.37
CA PHE A 63 -5.21 -22.75 18.07
C PHE A 63 -4.54 -21.37 18.04
N SER A 64 -3.62 -21.10 18.96
CA SER A 64 -2.89 -19.83 19.00
C SER A 64 -1.97 -19.67 17.80
N LEU A 65 -1.25 -20.74 17.41
CA LEU A 65 -0.37 -20.73 16.24
C LEU A 65 -1.16 -20.53 14.96
N VAL A 66 -2.25 -21.28 14.76
CA VAL A 66 -3.12 -21.15 13.58
C VAL A 66 -3.70 -19.74 13.49
N LYS A 67 -4.26 -19.22 14.58
CA LYS A 67 -4.77 -17.84 14.61
C LYS A 67 -3.70 -16.83 14.18
N ASN A 68 -2.51 -16.89 14.78
CA ASN A 68 -1.45 -15.93 14.48
C ASN A 68 -1.00 -16.04 13.02
N ARG A 69 -0.82 -17.26 12.51
CA ARG A 69 -0.40 -17.49 11.13
C ARG A 69 -1.47 -17.04 10.13
N SER A 70 -2.76 -17.27 10.42
CA SER A 70 -3.87 -16.74 9.63
C SER A 70 -3.89 -15.20 9.63
N LEU A 71 -3.66 -14.56 10.76
CA LEU A 71 -3.61 -13.10 10.84
C LEU A 71 -2.45 -12.51 10.05
N ASP A 72 -1.27 -13.13 10.12
CA ASP A 72 -0.11 -12.70 9.35
C ASP A 72 -0.35 -12.87 7.84
N TYR A 73 -0.95 -13.99 7.43
CA TYR A 73 -1.37 -14.21 6.06
C TYR A 73 -2.32 -13.10 5.56
N LEU A 74 -3.36 -12.77 6.35
CA LEU A 74 -4.32 -11.72 5.99
C LEU A 74 -3.66 -10.34 5.89
N ARG A 75 -2.76 -9.99 6.82
CA ARG A 75 -2.02 -8.72 6.76
C ARG A 75 -1.21 -8.60 5.48
N HIS A 76 -0.50 -9.66 5.10
CA HIS A 76 0.25 -9.67 3.85
C HIS A 76 -0.66 -9.54 2.61
N LYS A 77 -1.82 -10.19 2.61
CA LYS A 77 -2.80 -10.07 1.53
C LYS A 77 -3.37 -8.66 1.40
N VAL A 78 -3.70 -8.00 2.52
CA VAL A 78 -4.21 -6.61 2.50
C VAL A 78 -3.19 -5.67 1.86
N VAL A 79 -1.92 -5.71 2.31
CA VAL A 79 -0.86 -4.86 1.75
C VAL A 79 -0.64 -5.13 0.26
N ALA A 80 -0.65 -6.41 -0.15
CA ALA A 80 -0.50 -6.78 -1.55
C ALA A 80 -1.66 -6.27 -2.43
N GLU A 81 -2.90 -6.32 -1.92
CA GLU A 81 -4.08 -5.85 -2.65
C GLU A 81 -4.13 -4.32 -2.72
N GLU A 82 -3.76 -3.60 -1.65
CA GLU A 82 -3.60 -2.14 -1.66
C GLU A 82 -2.58 -1.72 -2.73
N TYR A 83 -1.42 -2.40 -2.79
CA TYR A 83 -0.42 -2.14 -3.81
C TYR A 83 -0.92 -2.44 -5.22
N LYS A 84 -1.66 -3.53 -5.41
CA LYS A 84 -2.28 -3.88 -6.70
C LYS A 84 -3.31 -2.84 -7.14
N GLN A 85 -4.12 -2.32 -6.21
CA GLN A 85 -5.07 -1.24 -6.50
C GLN A 85 -4.33 0.02 -6.92
N GLU A 86 -3.27 0.43 -6.20
CA GLU A 86 -2.45 1.58 -6.57
C GLU A 86 -1.85 1.44 -7.97
N LEU A 87 -1.30 0.26 -8.29
CA LEU A 87 -0.79 -0.04 -9.63
C LEU A 87 -1.88 0.02 -10.70
N SER A 88 -3.06 -0.53 -10.43
CA SER A 88 -4.21 -0.46 -11.34
C SER A 88 -4.64 0.97 -11.62
N PHE A 89 -4.72 1.81 -10.59
CA PHE A 89 -5.03 3.23 -10.75
C PHE A 89 -3.98 3.96 -11.59
N LYS A 90 -2.69 3.70 -11.35
CA LYS A 90 -1.59 4.27 -12.15
C LYS A 90 -1.67 3.83 -13.61
N LEU A 91 -1.92 2.55 -13.86
CA LEU A 91 -2.06 2.00 -15.21
C LEU A 91 -3.22 2.65 -15.96
N MET A 92 -4.42 2.66 -15.38
CA MET A 92 -5.60 3.31 -15.98
C MET A 92 -5.34 4.78 -16.29
N SER A 93 -4.65 5.48 -15.38
CA SER A 93 -4.31 6.89 -15.56
C SER A 93 -3.34 7.10 -16.72
N LEU A 94 -2.35 6.22 -16.89
CA LEU A 94 -1.40 6.26 -18.01
C LEU A 94 -2.06 5.89 -19.35
N GLU A 95 -2.94 4.90 -19.35
CA GLU A 95 -3.72 4.53 -20.54
C GLU A 95 -4.61 5.70 -20.98
N GLN A 96 -5.26 6.38 -20.04
CA GLN A 96 -6.07 7.57 -20.33
C GLN A 96 -5.26 8.68 -21.00
N LEU A 97 -4.00 8.92 -20.58
CA LEU A 97 -3.14 9.90 -21.24
C LEU A 97 -2.88 9.56 -22.71
N ASN A 98 -2.58 8.29 -23.01
CA ASN A 98 -2.29 7.85 -24.38
C ASN A 98 -3.48 8.03 -25.34
N TYR A 99 -4.71 7.98 -24.83
CA TYR A 99 -5.91 8.17 -25.65
C TYR A 99 -6.42 9.62 -25.70
N THR A 100 -5.99 10.47 -24.76
CA THR A 100 -6.55 11.83 -24.65
C THR A 100 -5.70 12.88 -25.36
N PHE A 101 -4.39 12.65 -25.52
CA PHE A 101 -3.48 13.60 -26.14
C PHE A 101 -2.90 13.04 -27.44
N SER A 102 -3.07 13.77 -28.54
CA SER A 102 -2.56 13.41 -29.86
C SER A 102 -1.17 13.99 -30.12
N SER A 103 -0.71 14.95 -29.31
CA SER A 103 0.62 15.55 -29.37
C SER A 103 1.06 16.15 -28.03
N GLU A 104 2.37 16.41 -27.88
CA GLU A 104 2.94 17.13 -26.73
C GLU A 104 2.34 18.54 -26.57
N GLU A 105 2.03 19.22 -27.68
CA GLU A 105 1.45 20.56 -27.68
C GLU A 105 0.06 20.61 -27.01
N GLU A 106 -0.72 19.54 -27.10
CA GLU A 106 -2.02 19.45 -26.42
C GLU A 106 -1.85 19.28 -24.91
N ILE A 107 -0.82 18.54 -24.48
CA ILE A 107 -0.46 18.38 -23.07
C ILE A 107 -0.04 19.73 -22.48
N GLU A 108 0.86 20.45 -23.17
CA GLU A 108 1.31 21.78 -22.75
C GLU A 108 0.13 22.77 -22.64
N LYS A 109 -0.78 22.76 -23.60
CA LYS A 109 -1.99 23.61 -23.57
C LYS A 109 -2.87 23.30 -22.37
N VAL A 110 -3.11 22.02 -22.05
CA VAL A 110 -3.92 21.65 -20.88
C VAL A 110 -3.26 22.10 -19.57
N ILE A 111 -1.94 21.92 -19.44
CA ILE A 111 -1.20 22.38 -18.26
C ILE A 111 -1.25 23.91 -18.15
N ALA A 112 -0.95 24.63 -19.23
CA ALA A 112 -0.97 26.09 -19.26
C ALA A 112 -2.37 26.63 -18.88
N ASN A 113 -3.43 26.08 -19.48
CA ASN A 113 -4.82 26.46 -19.16
C ASN A 113 -5.18 26.20 -17.69
N ALA A 114 -4.70 25.11 -17.10
CA ALA A 114 -4.94 24.82 -15.69
C ALA A 114 -4.18 25.79 -14.76
N ILE A 115 -2.94 26.14 -15.11
CA ILE A 115 -2.12 27.11 -14.38
C ILE A 115 -2.74 28.52 -14.47
N ASP A 116 -3.28 28.90 -15.63
CA ASP A 116 -3.90 30.22 -15.83
C ASP A 116 -5.20 30.44 -15.04
N LYS A 117 -5.87 29.36 -14.62
CA LYS A 117 -7.04 29.43 -13.73
C LYS A 117 -6.68 29.60 -12.25
N LEU A 118 -5.39 29.56 -11.91
CA LEU A 118 -4.94 29.85 -10.56
C LEU A 118 -5.07 31.36 -10.26
N PRO A 119 -5.44 31.74 -9.03
CA PRO A 119 -5.35 33.12 -8.60
C PRO A 119 -3.93 33.64 -8.79
N GLU A 120 -3.78 34.88 -9.23
CA GLU A 120 -2.50 35.48 -9.65
C GLU A 120 -1.35 35.20 -8.68
N ARG A 121 -1.56 35.45 -7.38
CA ARG A 121 -0.53 35.22 -6.35
C ARG A 121 -0.20 33.74 -6.15
N CYS A 122 -1.18 32.85 -6.29
CA CYS A 122 -0.95 31.40 -6.20
C CYS A 122 -0.18 30.90 -7.43
N ARG A 123 -0.50 31.44 -8.61
CA ARG A 123 0.17 31.10 -9.87
C ARG A 123 1.65 31.49 -9.82
N GLU A 124 1.94 32.73 -9.44
CA GLU A 124 3.31 33.25 -9.32
C GLU A 124 4.15 32.39 -8.36
N ILE A 125 3.64 32.12 -7.15
CA ILE A 125 4.33 31.29 -6.15
C ILE A 125 4.52 29.86 -6.65
N PHE A 126 3.52 29.29 -7.33
CA PHE A 126 3.59 27.94 -7.90
C PHE A 126 4.66 27.84 -8.99
N LEU A 127 4.71 28.81 -9.92
CA LEU A 127 5.71 28.83 -10.99
C LEU A 127 7.13 28.98 -10.44
N LYS A 128 7.35 29.89 -9.48
CA LYS A 128 8.66 30.04 -8.81
C LYS A 128 9.13 28.75 -8.15
N SER A 129 8.21 28.04 -7.49
CA SER A 129 8.58 26.77 -6.85
C SER A 129 8.81 25.65 -7.86
N ARG A 130 7.94 25.47 -8.86
CA ARG A 130 7.93 24.27 -9.71
C ARG A 130 8.72 24.39 -11.00
N ILE A 131 8.82 25.60 -11.55
CA ILE A 131 9.51 25.88 -12.80
C ILE A 131 10.88 26.48 -12.54
N GLU A 132 10.96 27.47 -11.64
CA GLU A 132 12.24 28.11 -11.27
C GLU A 132 13.01 27.30 -10.20
N GLY A 133 12.39 26.30 -9.57
CA GLY A 133 13.03 25.42 -8.59
C GLY A 133 13.38 26.11 -7.26
N MET A 134 12.76 27.26 -6.97
CA MET A 134 13.05 28.04 -5.77
C MET A 134 12.50 27.37 -4.52
N LYS A 135 13.26 27.42 -3.43
CA LYS A 135 12.81 26.96 -2.11
C LYS A 135 11.79 27.94 -1.55
N TYR A 136 10.88 27.44 -0.72
CA TYR A 136 9.83 28.29 -0.12
C TYR A 136 10.38 29.47 0.68
N ARG A 137 11.56 29.33 1.29
CA ARG A 137 12.24 30.44 1.98
C ARG A 137 12.72 31.53 1.02
N GLU A 138 13.29 31.14 -0.11
CA GLU A 138 13.78 32.07 -1.15
C GLU A 138 12.60 32.84 -1.75
N ILE A 139 11.49 32.14 -2.03
CA ILE A 139 10.24 32.76 -2.50
C ILE A 139 9.68 33.72 -1.44
N ALA A 140 9.68 33.32 -0.17
CA ALA A 140 9.18 34.13 0.93
C ALA A 140 9.98 35.44 1.08
N GLU A 141 11.31 35.36 0.98
CA GLU A 141 12.21 36.51 1.01
C GLU A 141 12.00 37.43 -0.19
N GLU A 142 11.97 36.89 -1.41
CA GLU A 142 11.77 37.65 -2.64
C GLU A 142 10.43 38.40 -2.64
N LEU A 143 9.37 37.73 -2.19
CA LEU A 143 8.02 38.25 -2.20
C LEU A 143 7.64 39.02 -0.92
N ASN A 144 8.57 39.13 0.04
CA ASN A 144 8.40 39.76 1.35
C ASN A 144 7.15 39.24 2.11
N ILE A 145 7.00 37.92 2.18
CA ILE A 145 5.93 37.20 2.89
C ILE A 145 6.51 36.12 3.80
N SER A 146 5.67 35.45 4.61
CA SER A 146 6.14 34.32 5.43
C SER A 146 6.23 33.02 4.63
N ALA A 147 7.13 32.11 5.01
CA ALA A 147 7.19 30.76 4.43
C ALA A 147 5.87 29.99 4.59
N ASN A 148 5.14 30.20 5.70
CA ASN A 148 3.79 29.64 5.89
C ASN A 148 2.79 30.20 4.87
N THR A 149 2.92 31.47 4.49
CA THR A 149 2.09 32.09 3.44
C THR A 149 2.38 31.43 2.08
N VAL A 150 3.64 31.14 1.77
CA VAL A 150 4.05 30.39 0.57
C VAL A 150 3.42 28.99 0.57
N GLU A 151 3.53 28.26 1.68
CA GLU A 151 2.92 26.92 1.83
C GLU A 151 1.40 26.95 1.61
N ASN A 152 0.71 27.95 2.19
CA ASN A 152 -0.72 28.12 2.02
C ASN A 152 -1.10 28.38 0.56
N HIS A 153 -0.35 29.25 -0.15
CA HIS A 153 -0.59 29.51 -1.57
C HIS A 153 -0.33 28.27 -2.43
N ILE A 154 0.72 27.49 -2.15
CA ILE A 154 0.97 26.22 -2.82
C ILE A 154 -0.17 25.22 -2.57
N ALA A 155 -0.64 25.09 -1.33
CA ALA A 155 -1.76 24.22 -1.00
C ALA A 155 -3.04 24.62 -1.76
N ILE A 156 -3.33 25.91 -1.87
CA ILE A 156 -4.46 26.44 -2.65
C ILE A 156 -4.28 26.11 -4.13
N ALA A 157 -3.08 26.33 -4.69
CA ALA A 157 -2.77 26.03 -6.08
C ALA A 157 -2.98 24.54 -6.40
N LEU A 158 -2.41 23.65 -5.58
CA LEU A 158 -2.55 22.21 -5.75
C LEU A 158 -3.99 21.73 -5.63
N LYS A 159 -4.78 22.32 -4.71
CA LYS A 159 -6.20 22.00 -4.58
C LYS A 159 -6.99 22.37 -5.84
N LYS A 160 -6.71 23.53 -6.44
CA LYS A 160 -7.33 23.95 -7.70
C LYS A 160 -6.89 23.10 -8.88
N LEU A 161 -5.58 22.87 -9.04
CA LEU A 161 -5.05 22.00 -10.09
C LEU A 161 -5.62 20.58 -10.01
N ARG A 162 -5.93 20.09 -8.81
CA ARG A 162 -6.64 18.81 -8.62
C ARG A 162 -8.03 18.77 -9.22
N VAL A 163 -8.75 19.89 -9.23
CA VAL A 163 -10.06 19.97 -9.85
C VAL A 163 -9.92 20.11 -11.37
N GLU A 164 -9.02 20.97 -11.83
CA GLU A 164 -8.82 21.25 -13.26
C GLU A 164 -8.21 20.06 -14.01
N LEU A 165 -7.32 19.31 -13.37
CA LEU A 165 -6.61 18.16 -13.96
C LEU A 165 -7.15 16.81 -13.47
N LYS A 166 -8.40 16.77 -12.97
CA LYS A 166 -9.02 15.54 -12.44
C LYS A 166 -9.07 14.40 -13.47
N ASP A 167 -9.24 14.75 -14.74
CA ASP A 167 -9.31 13.81 -15.86
C ASP A 167 -7.90 13.52 -16.45
N TYR A 168 -6.85 14.10 -15.85
CA TYR A 168 -5.46 14.03 -16.27
C TYR A 168 -4.53 13.69 -15.09
N LEU A 169 -4.89 12.66 -14.32
CA LEU A 169 -4.23 12.29 -13.07
C LEU A 169 -2.69 12.17 -13.15
N PRO A 170 -2.06 11.63 -14.22
CA PRO A 170 -0.61 11.56 -14.25
C PRO A 170 0.05 12.93 -14.42
N LEU A 171 -0.57 13.87 -15.14
CA LEU A 171 -0.07 15.25 -15.22
C LEU A 171 -0.10 15.93 -13.84
N LEU A 172 -1.16 15.67 -13.09
CA LEU A 172 -1.25 16.15 -11.71
C LEU A 172 -0.16 15.54 -10.82
N LEU A 173 0.07 14.24 -10.89
CA LEU A 173 1.13 13.57 -10.13
C LEU A 173 2.51 14.10 -10.51
N PHE A 174 2.75 14.38 -11.78
CA PHE A 174 3.98 15.02 -12.26
C PHE A 174 4.16 16.40 -11.61
N LEU A 175 3.15 17.28 -11.68
CA LEU A 175 3.20 18.63 -11.09
C LEU A 175 3.37 18.65 -9.56
N VAL A 176 2.91 17.61 -8.86
CA VAL A 176 3.06 17.47 -7.40
C VAL A 176 4.42 16.89 -7.02
N SER A 177 4.99 16.02 -7.84
CA SER A 177 6.24 15.29 -7.54
C SER A 177 7.51 16.08 -7.87
N VAL A 178 7.45 17.03 -8.79
CA VAL A 178 8.52 17.99 -9.05
C VAL A 178 8.64 18.91 -7.83
N LYS A 179 9.73 18.81 -7.06
CA LYS A 179 9.99 19.67 -5.90
C LYS A 179 10.80 20.89 -6.30
#